data_AF-S7QJL2-F1
#
_entry.id   AF-S7QJL2-F1
#
_cell.length_a   1.000
_cell.length_b   1.000
_cell.length_c   1.000
_cell.angle_alpha   90.00
_cell.angle_beta   90.00
_cell.angle_gamma   90.00
#
_symmetry.space_group_name_H-M   'P 1'
#
loop_
_entity.id
_entity.type
_entity.pdbx_description
1 polymer ?
#
loop_
_entity_poly.entity_id
_entity_poly.type
_entity_poly.pdbx_seq_one_letter_code
_entity_poly.pdbx_strand_id
1 'polypeptide(L)'
;MLALVSTAIHAAIDEWSSGTVMQLDFSGNRFAAVYTAHKDTLKHIQKTSPKFYHETMAYLFKTARGATYDRAGGDVVNSAITLMDLSGLD
;
A
#
# COMPACT_ATOMS: atom_id res chain seq x y z
N MET A 1 3.52 -7.19 5.14
CA MET A 1 2.96 -7.39 3.79
C MET A 1 3.45 -6.35 2.79
N LEU A 2 3.27 -5.05 3.00
CA LEU A 2 3.72 -4.05 2.00
C LEU A 2 5.23 -4.01 1.74
N ALA A 3 6.07 -4.15 2.76
CA ALA A 3 7.51 -4.25 2.54
C ALA A 3 7.88 -5.42 1.60
N LEU A 4 7.16 -6.54 1.68
CA LEU A 4 7.37 -7.69 0.81
C LEU A 4 6.92 -7.39 -0.63
N VAL A 5 5.78 -6.72 -0.79
CA VAL A 5 5.29 -6.29 -2.10
C VAL A 5 6.27 -5.30 -2.75
N SER A 6 6.79 -4.34 -1.99
CA SER A 6 7.84 -3.42 -2.46
C SER A 6 9.10 -4.18 -2.87
N THR A 7 9.51 -5.20 -2.10
CA THR A 7 10.65 -6.05 -2.45
C THR A 7 10.41 -6.86 -3.73
N ALA A 8 9.19 -7.38 -3.94
CA ALA A 8 8.84 -8.11 -5.15
C ALA A 8 8.86 -7.19 -6.38
N ILE A 9 8.34 -5.96 -6.26
CA ILE A 9 8.44 -4.94 -7.32
C ILE A 9 9.90 -4.57 -7.58
N HIS A 10 10.71 -4.43 -6.53
CA HIS A 10 12.14 -4.16 -6.66
C HIS A 10 12.86 -5.28 -7.42
N ALA A 11 12.56 -6.55 -7.09
CA ALA A 11 13.11 -7.70 -7.78
C ALA A 11 12.68 -7.76 -9.25
N ALA A 12 11.42 -7.45 -9.54
CA ALA A 12 10.95 -7.34 -10.92
C ALA A 12 11.70 -6.25 -11.67
N ILE A 13 11.86 -5.05 -11.11
CA ILE A 13 12.65 -3.98 -11.75
C ILE A 13 14.10 -4.42 -11.99
N ASP A 14 14.70 -5.11 -11.02
CA ASP A 14 16.06 -5.67 -11.12
C ASP A 14 16.18 -6.68 -12.28
N GLU A 15 15.14 -7.50 -12.51
CA GLU A 15 15.05 -8.46 -13.61
C GLU A 15 15.17 -7.82 -14.99
N TRP A 16 14.69 -6.58 -15.13
CA TRP A 16 14.70 -5.81 -16.37
C TRP A 16 15.89 -4.83 -16.46
N SER A 17 16.72 -4.73 -15.42
CA SER A 17 17.78 -3.71 -15.33
C SER A 17 18.85 -3.82 -16.43
N SER A 18 19.07 -5.02 -16.96
CA SER A 18 20.03 -5.30 -18.04
C SER A 18 19.49 -5.02 -19.45
N GLY A 19 18.23 -4.58 -19.57
CA GLY A 19 17.55 -4.37 -20.85
C GLY A 19 17.01 -5.66 -21.50
N THR A 20 17.27 -6.82 -20.89
CA THR A 20 16.73 -8.13 -21.30
C THR A 20 16.18 -8.83 -20.06
N VAL A 21 15.05 -9.55 -20.17
CA VAL A 21 14.51 -10.31 -19.02
C VAL A 21 15.48 -11.42 -18.66
N MET A 22 16.18 -11.28 -17.54
CA MET A 22 16.96 -12.36 -16.96
C MET A 22 16.20 -12.93 -15.78
N GLN A 23 15.64 -14.12 -15.97
CA GLN A 23 14.84 -14.80 -14.95
C GLN A 23 15.59 -14.85 -13.62
N LEU A 24 15.12 -14.08 -12.66
CA LEU A 24 15.79 -13.87 -11.40
C LEU A 24 15.18 -14.79 -10.35
N ASP A 25 16.02 -15.54 -9.63
CA ASP A 25 15.53 -16.33 -8.50
C ASP A 25 15.19 -15.41 -7.33
N PHE A 26 13.89 -15.23 -7.09
CA PHE A 26 13.36 -14.47 -5.97
C PHE A 26 13.50 -15.29 -4.68
N SER A 27 14.66 -15.18 -4.03
CA SER A 27 14.95 -15.86 -2.77
C SER A 27 15.04 -14.89 -1.59
N GLY A 28 14.63 -15.38 -0.42
CA GLY A 28 14.72 -14.62 0.83
C GLY A 28 16.14 -14.17 1.16
N ASN A 29 17.14 -15.01 0.88
CA ASN A 29 18.55 -14.68 1.12
C ASN A 29 19.03 -13.51 0.26
N ARG A 30 18.62 -13.45 -1.01
CA ARG A 30 19.05 -12.41 -1.96
C ARG A 30 18.42 -11.05 -1.64
N PHE A 31 17.15 -11.06 -1.22
CA PHE A 31 16.38 -9.83 -1.02
C PHE A 31 16.15 -9.45 0.45
N ALA A 32 16.74 -10.17 1.40
CA ALA A 32 16.61 -9.88 2.84
C ALA A 32 16.98 -8.44 3.20
N ALA A 33 18.08 -7.92 2.62
CA ALA A 33 18.54 -6.55 2.86
C ALA A 33 17.53 -5.53 2.32
N VAL A 34 17.04 -5.73 1.09
CA VAL A 34 16.04 -4.86 0.43
C VAL A 34 14.72 -4.87 1.19
N TYR A 35 14.27 -6.05 1.62
CA TYR A 35 13.09 -6.20 2.46
C TYR A 35 13.22 -5.48 3.79
N THR A 36 14.37 -5.61 4.45
CA THR A 36 14.65 -4.93 5.72
C THR A 36 14.64 -3.42 5.54
N ALA A 37 15.28 -2.91 4.48
CA ALA A 37 15.27 -1.50 4.14
C ALA A 37 13.84 -0.97 3.92
N HIS A 38 13.01 -1.66 3.14
CA HIS A 38 11.61 -1.26 2.95
C HIS A 38 10.80 -1.29 4.24
N LYS A 39 11.02 -2.28 5.11
CA LYS A 39 10.38 -2.36 6.42
C LYS A 39 10.78 -1.19 7.32
N ASP A 40 12.05 -0.81 7.33
CA ASP A 40 12.53 0.29 8.16
C ASP A 40 12.08 1.64 7.62
N THR A 41 12.02 1.83 6.30
CA THR A 41 11.39 3.00 5.69
C THR A 41 9.92 3.13 6.09
N LEU A 42 9.13 2.06 6.02
CA LEU A 42 7.73 2.05 6.45
C LEU A 42 7.58 2.43 7.94
N LYS A 43 8.44 1.89 8.81
CA LYS A 43 8.47 2.26 10.23
C LYS A 43 8.86 3.72 10.45
N HIS A 44 9.80 4.23 9.67
CA HIS A 44 10.22 5.62 9.75
C HIS A 44 9.05 6.54 9.37
N ILE A 45 8.36 6.28 8.26
CA ILE A 45 7.19 7.05 7.83
C ILE A 45 6.08 6.98 8.89
N GLN A 46 5.86 5.81 9.48
CA GLN A 46 4.89 5.66 10.58
C GLN A 46 5.21 6.57 11.77
N LYS A 47 6.49 6.75 12.12
CA LYS A 47 6.91 7.60 13.23
C LYS A 47 6.90 9.09 12.87
N THR A 48 7.41 9.43 11.70
CA THR A 48 7.60 10.83 11.26
C THR A 48 6.30 11.46 10.76
N SER A 49 5.39 10.67 10.18
CA SER A 49 4.15 11.15 9.58
C SER A 49 3.04 10.11 9.69
N PRO A 50 2.53 9.84 10.91
CA PRO A 50 1.56 8.76 11.16
C PRO A 50 0.26 8.92 10.38
N LYS A 51 -0.24 10.15 10.21
CA LYS A 51 -1.45 10.43 9.42
C LYS A 51 -1.30 9.96 7.97
N PHE A 52 -0.23 10.40 7.31
CA PHE A 52 0.08 10.01 5.93
C PHE A 52 0.30 8.49 5.80
N TYR A 53 0.97 7.88 6.79
CA TYR A 53 1.13 6.44 6.85
C TYR A 53 -0.24 5.74 6.82
N HIS A 54 -1.14 6.09 7.75
CA HIS A 54 -2.44 5.43 7.85
C HIS A 54 -3.34 5.69 6.64
N GLU A 55 -3.32 6.90 6.07
CA GLU A 55 -4.04 7.22 4.82
C GLU A 55 -3.55 6.35 3.66
N THR A 56 -2.23 6.22 3.52
CA THR A 56 -1.62 5.38 2.49
C THR A 56 -1.97 3.90 2.68
N MET A 57 -1.90 3.39 3.92
CA MET A 57 -2.27 2.00 4.22
C MET A 57 -3.75 1.74 3.92
N ALA A 58 -4.63 2.66 4.31
CA ALA A 58 -6.07 2.55 4.08
C ALA A 58 -6.41 2.59 2.58
N TYR A 59 -5.78 3.49 1.83
CA TYR A 59 -5.90 3.56 0.37
C TYR A 59 -5.47 2.24 -0.28
N LEU A 60 -4.26 1.75 0.03
CA LEU A 60 -3.75 0.50 -0.52
C LEU A 60 -4.65 -0.70 -0.19
N PHE A 61 -5.16 -0.77 1.03
CA PHE A 61 -6.08 -1.82 1.43
C PHE A 61 -7.40 -1.78 0.67
N LYS A 62 -7.99 -0.59 0.49
CA LYS A 62 -9.22 -0.40 -0.30
C LYS A 62 -9.00 -0.80 -1.76
N THR A 63 -7.90 -0.36 -2.36
CA THR A 63 -7.54 -0.69 -3.75
C THR A 63 -7.35 -2.20 -3.93
N ALA A 64 -6.56 -2.83 -3.06
CA ALA A 64 -6.27 -4.27 -3.14
C ALA A 64 -7.50 -5.15 -2.89
N ARG A 65 -8.49 -4.67 -2.13
CA ARG A 65 -9.74 -5.40 -1.85
C ARG A 65 -10.74 -5.43 -3.01
N GLY A 66 -10.40 -4.87 -4.17
CA GLY A 66 -11.26 -4.93 -5.35
C GLY A 66 -12.00 -3.64 -5.64
N ALA A 67 -11.37 -2.48 -5.43
CA ALA A 67 -11.71 -1.29 -6.23
C ALA A 67 -11.14 -1.44 -7.67
N THR A 68 -11.38 -2.59 -8.29
CA THR A 68 -11.32 -2.74 -9.73
C THR A 68 -12.63 -2.16 -10.27
N TYR A 69 -12.54 -0.96 -10.85
CA TYR A 69 -13.60 -0.24 -11.57
C TYR A 69 -14.67 0.47 -10.72
N ASP A 70 -14.34 1.63 -10.15
CA ASP A 70 -15.25 2.78 -10.23
C ASP A 70 -14.47 3.98 -10.78
N ARG A 71 -14.24 3.91 -12.08
CA ARG A 71 -13.87 5.08 -12.89
C ARG A 71 -15.18 5.76 -13.30
N ALA A 72 -15.98 6.18 -12.33
CA ALA A 72 -17.10 7.09 -12.50
C ALA A 72 -17.27 7.86 -11.18
N GLY A 73 -17.24 9.19 -11.28
CA GLY A 73 -17.22 10.07 -10.12
C GLY A 73 -18.39 9.88 -9.16
N GLY A 74 -18.14 10.20 -7.90
CA GLY A 74 -19.18 10.24 -6.87
C GLY A 74 -18.57 10.39 -5.48
N ASP A 75 -18.64 11.61 -4.96
CA ASP A 75 -18.36 11.94 -3.56
C ASP A 75 -19.06 10.96 -2.61
N VAL A 76 -18.29 10.18 -1.85
CA VAL A 76 -18.79 9.48 -0.66
C VAL A 76 -17.84 9.75 0.50
N VAL A 77 -17.67 11.03 0.82
CA VAL A 77 -17.07 11.47 2.09
C VAL A 77 -18.16 11.77 3.13
N ASN A 78 -19.45 11.80 2.74
CA ASN A 78 -20.52 12.21 3.65
C ASN A 78 -21.32 11.06 4.29
N SER A 79 -21.34 9.85 3.74
CA SER A 79 -22.28 8.81 4.21
C SER A 79 -22.02 8.24 5.60
N ALA A 80 -20.84 8.43 6.20
CA ALA A 80 -20.60 8.04 7.59
C ALA A 80 -21.16 9.05 8.61
N ILE A 81 -21.25 10.34 8.23
CA ILE A 81 -21.83 11.39 9.07
C ILE A 81 -23.36 11.42 8.91
N THR A 82 -23.90 11.15 7.71
CA THR A 82 -25.34 11.06 7.49
C THR A 82 -26.01 9.83 8.10
N LEU A 83 -25.25 8.79 8.48
CA LEU A 83 -25.74 7.59 9.15
C LEU A 83 -25.71 7.69 10.69
N MET A 84 -25.10 8.74 11.25
CA MET A 84 -25.34 9.11 12.65
C MET A 84 -26.67 9.86 12.72
N ASP A 85 -27.74 9.10 12.57
CA ASP A 85 -29.10 9.51 12.87
C ASP A 85 -29.17 9.92 14.35
N LEU A 86 -29.10 11.22 14.60
CA LEU A 86 -29.27 11.85 15.92
C LEU A 86 -30.76 12.10 16.23
N SER A 87 -31.68 11.33 15.64
CA SER A 87 -33.13 11.43 15.86
C SER A 87 -33.61 11.02 17.27
N GLY A 88 -32.70 10.83 18.22
CA GLY A 88 -33.01 10.37 19.58
C GLY A 88 -32.47 11.23 20.72
N LEU A 89 -32.16 12.51 20.48
CA LEU A 89 -31.80 13.46 21.55
C LEU A 89 -32.91 14.51 21.72
N ASP A 90 -34.01 14.10 22.35
CA ASP A 90 -34.93 14.98 23.09
C ASP A 90 -34.49 15.02 24.56
#